data_AF-A0A1F6Y597-F1
#
_entry.id   AF-A0A1F6Y597-F1
#
_cell.length_a   1.000
_cell.length_b   1.000
_cell.length_c   1.000
_cell.angle_alpha   90.00
_cell.angle_beta   90.00
_cell.angle_gamma   90.00
#
_symmetry.space_group_name_H-M   'P 1'
#
loop_
_entity.id
_entity.type
_entity.pdbx_description
1 polymer ?
#
loop_
_entity_poly.entity_id
_entity_poly.type
_entity_poly.pdbx_seq_one_letter_code
_entity_poly.pdbx_strand_id
1 'polypeptide(L)' 'MLSWEVFSFFIVVARQIDDSGKEYKPIAWEGPVGGHHREDMLIFNQITPNPKSVELKISNIGDVVRSFVWQF' A
#
# COMPACT_ATOMS: atom_id res chain seq x y z
N MET A 1 18.34 3.58 -14.70
CA MET A 1 17.04 2.99 -14.36
C MET A 1 16.09 4.14 -14.08
N LEU A 2 15.09 4.34 -14.94
CA LEU A 2 14.27 5.55 -14.92
C LEU A 2 13.23 5.47 -13.80
N SER A 3 13.13 6.55 -13.02
CA SER A 3 12.22 6.78 -11.88
C SER A 3 10.78 6.27 -12.09
N TRP A 4 10.30 6.24 -13.34
CA TRP A 4 8.95 5.85 -13.74
C TRP A 4 8.56 4.38 -13.53
N GLU A 5 9.51 3.43 -13.53
CA GLU A 5 9.19 2.00 -13.33
C GLU A 5 8.88 1.68 -11.85
N VAL A 6 9.48 2.42 -10.91
CA VAL A 6 9.26 2.27 -9.46
C VAL A 6 7.86 2.75 -9.07
N PHE A 7 7.37 3.82 -9.71
CA PHE A 7 5.99 4.32 -9.52
C PHE A 7 4.94 3.24 -9.76
N SER A 8 5.15 2.35 -10.74
CA SER A 8 4.19 1.30 -11.06
C SER A 8 4.21 0.15 -10.07
N PHE A 9 5.35 -0.15 -9.44
CA PHE A 9 5.52 -1.38 -8.67
C PHE A 9 4.68 -1.38 -7.39
N PHE A 10 4.72 -0.30 -6.60
CA PHE A 10 4.00 -0.26 -5.33
C PHE A 10 2.48 -0.21 -5.50
N ILE A 11 1.99 0.39 -6.60
CA ILE A 11 0.56 0.41 -6.93
C ILE A 11 0.03 -1.00 -7.22
N VAL A 12 0.84 -1.86 -7.85
CA VAL A 12 0.37 -3.20 -8.22
C VAL A 12 0.44 -4.21 -7.07
N VAL A 13 1.36 -4.05 -6.12
CA VAL A 13 1.63 -5.01 -5.04
C VAL A 13 0.86 -4.77 -3.73
N ALA A 14 0.41 -3.53 -3.47
CA ALA A 14 -0.22 -3.16 -2.21
C ALA A 14 -1.75 -3.07 -2.32
N ARG A 15 -2.47 -3.62 -1.35
CA ARG A 15 -3.92 -3.49 -1.18
C ARG A 15 -4.23 -3.09 0.26
N GLN A 16 -5.13 -2.13 0.43
CA GLN A 16 -5.79 -1.90 1.72
C GLN A 16 -7.11 -2.69 1.70
N ILE A 17 -7.42 -3.39 2.78
CA ILE A 17 -8.62 -4.21 2.93
C ILE A 17 -9.39 -3.70 4.16
N ASP A 18 -10.69 -3.46 4.03
CA ASP A 18 -11.55 -3.05 5.15
C ASP A 18 -12.14 -4.25 5.93
N ASP A 19 -12.87 -3.99 7.02
CA ASP A 19 -13.49 -5.03 7.85
C ASP A 19 -14.62 -5.81 7.16
N SER A 20 -15.07 -5.36 5.98
CA SER A 20 -15.98 -6.10 5.12
C SER A 20 -15.25 -7.02 4.12
N GLY A 21 -13.92 -6.94 4.06
CA GLY A 21 -13.08 -7.66 3.10
C GLY A 21 -12.95 -6.96 1.74
N LYS A 22 -13.39 -5.71 1.59
CA LYS A 22 -13.30 -4.99 0.32
C LYS A 22 -11.88 -4.44 0.12
N GLU A 23 -11.36 -4.62 -1.08
CA GLU A 23 -10.02 -4.20 -1.47
C GLU A 23 -9.97 -2.80 -2.12
N TYR A 24 -8.93 -2.06 -1.76
CA TYR A 24 -8.61 -0.73 -2.28
C TYR A 24 -7.16 -0.71 -2.76
N LYS A 25 -6.94 -0.13 -3.96
CA LYS A 25 -5.59 0.12 -4.49
C LYS A 25 -5.11 1.50 -4.03
N PRO A 26 -3.80 1.69 -3.79
CA PRO A 26 -3.27 3.01 -3.57
C PRO A 26 -3.43 3.85 -4.86
N ILE A 27 -3.72 5.13 -4.68
CA ILE A 27 -3.85 6.12 -5.76
C ILE A 27 -2.52 6.82 -6.06
N ALA A 28 -1.60 6.84 -5.09
CA ALA A 28 -0.29 7.43 -5.23
C ALA A 28 0.72 6.78 -4.26
N TRP A 29 1.99 6.95 -4.60
CA TRP A 29 3.14 6.61 -3.78
C TRP A 29 4.03 7.86 -3.70
N GLU A 30 4.47 8.19 -2.49
CA GLU A 30 5.41 9.28 -2.23
C GLU A 30 6.59 8.72 -1.43
N GLY A 31 7.80 8.85 -1.96
CA GLY A 31 9.02 8.41 -1.30
C GLY A 31 10.21 9.25 -1.76
N PRO A 32 11.28 9.35 -0.95
CA PRO A 32 12.44 10.15 -1.31
C PRO A 32 13.12 9.59 -2.56
N VAL A 33 13.42 10.48 -3.52
CA VAL A 33 14.26 10.18 -4.69
C VAL A 33 15.74 10.11 -4.27
N GLY A 34 16.11 9.03 -3.55
CA GLY A 34 17.49 8.69 -3.20
C GLY A 34 17.81 8.69 -1.69
N GLY A 35 18.83 7.91 -1.31
CA GLY A 35 19.33 7.78 0.08
C GLY A 35 18.93 6.47 0.80
N HIS A 36 19.68 6.09 1.84
CA HIS A 36 19.58 4.79 2.54
C HIS A 36 18.38 4.65 3.51
N HIS A 37 17.55 5.67 3.67
CA HIS A 37 16.32 5.59 4.45
C HIS A 37 15.13 5.53 3.47
N ARG A 38 14.56 4.33 3.32
CA ARG A 38 13.46 4.03 2.38
C ARG A 38 12.14 4.11 3.13
N GLU A 39 11.78 5.31 3.54
CA GLU A 39 10.44 5.57 4.06
C GLU A 39 9.56 5.98 2.89
N ASP A 40 8.55 5.16 2.64
CA ASP A 40 7.63 5.31 1.53
C ASP A 40 6.21 5.44 2.07
N MET A 41 5.43 6.35 1.49
CA MET A 41 4.03 6.60 1.83
C MET A 41 3.13 6.14 0.69
N LEU A 42 2.16 5.27 1.02
CA LEU A 42 1.08 4.90 0.12
C LEU A 42 -0.17 5.70 0.46
N ILE A 43 -0.75 6.33 -0.56
CA ILE A 43 -1.96 7.15 -0.41
C ILE A 43 -3.14 6.36 -0.95
N PHE A 44 -4.23 6.29 -0.18
CA PHE A 44 -5.48 5.62 -0.55
C PHE A 44 -6.64 6.61 -0.49
N ASN A 45 -7.72 6.31 -1.22
CA ASN A 45 -8.98 7.03 -1.02
C ASN A 45 -9.54 6.73 0.37
N GLN A 46 -10.21 7.71 0.96
CA GLN A 46 -10.91 7.51 2.23
C GLN A 46 -11.98 6.42 2.10
N ILE A 47 -12.02 5.52 3.09
CA ILE A 47 -13.05 4.49 3.20
C ILE A 47 -14.26 5.08 3.92
N THR A 48 -15.42 5.01 3.26
CA THR A 48 -16.70 5.47 3.80
C THR A 48 -17.74 4.35 3.65
N PRO A 49 -18.47 3.98 4.72
CA PRO A 49 -18.34 4.47 6.11
C PRO A 49 -16.98 4.11 6.75
N ASN A 50 -16.64 4.74 7.87
CA ASN A 50 -15.35 4.51 8.53
C ASN A 50 -15.25 3.03 8.98
N PRO A 51 -14.21 2.29 8.55
CA PRO A 51 -14.10 0.87 8.85
C PRO A 51 -13.68 0.64 10.30
N LYS A 52 -13.97 -0.54 10.85
CA LYS A 52 -13.54 -0.94 12.21
C LYS A 52 -12.09 -1.39 12.26
N SER A 53 -11.57 -1.83 11.12
CA SER A 53 -10.18 -2.23 10.95
C SER A 53 -9.75 -2.08 9.51
N VAL A 54 -8.45 -1.93 9.31
CA VAL A 54 -7.84 -1.99 7.98
C VAL A 54 -6.65 -2.94 7.98
N GLU A 55 -6.49 -3.71 6.91
CA GLU A 55 -5.30 -4.50 6.62
C GLU A 55 -4.56 -3.89 5.42
N LEU A 56 -3.26 -3.63 5.55
CA LEU A 56 -2.38 -3.42 4.41
C LEU A 56 -1.75 -4.77 4.04
N LYS A 57 -2.09 -5.27 2.86
CA LYS A 57 -1.55 -6.49 2.29
C LYS A 57 -0.60 -6.17 1.14
N ILE A 58 0.64 -6.61 1.27
CA ILE A 58 1.69 -6.49 0.25
C ILE A 58 1.99 -7.89 -0.26
N SER A 59 1.75 -8.13 -1.55
CA SER A 59 1.91 -9.44 -2.20
C SER A 59 2.81 -9.35 -3.43
N ASN A 60 3.19 -10.47 -4.02
CA ASN A 60 3.99 -10.54 -5.25
C ASN A 60 5.41 -9.94 -5.13
N ILE A 61 5.97 -9.92 -3.92
CA ILE A 61 7.37 -9.56 -3.67
C ILE A 61 8.09 -10.79 -3.13
N GLY A 62 8.84 -11.48 -3.99
CA GLY A 62 9.63 -12.66 -3.61
C GLY A 62 8.81 -13.79 -2.99
N ASP A 63 7.61 -14.03 -3.53
CA ASP A 63 6.65 -15.06 -3.08
C ASP A 63 6.21 -14.98 -1.60
N VAL A 64 6.49 -13.85 -0.94
CA VAL A 64 6.05 -13.58 0.42
C VAL A 64 4.85 -12.62 0.39
N VAL A 65 3.84 -12.96 1.18
CA VAL A 65 2.72 -12.06 1.52
C VAL A 65 3.00 -11.47 2.89
N ARG A 66 2.96 -10.14 2.99
CA ARG A 66 3.04 -9.41 4.25
C ARG A 66 1.71 -8.74 4.51
N SER A 67 1.22 -8.88 5.74
CA SER A 67 -0.04 -8.29 6.19
C SER A 67 0.19 -7.50 7.46
N PHE A 68 -0.36 -6.29 7.50
CA PHE A 68 -0.30 -5.38 8.64
C PHE A 68 -1.73 -4.94 8.96
N VAL A 69 -2.15 -5.09 10.22
CA VAL A 69 -3.55 -4.86 10.62
C VAL A 69 -3.61 -3.79 11.68
N TRP A 70 -4.54 -2.84 11.50
CA TRP A 70 -4.87 -1.81 12.47
C TRP A 70 -6.35 -1.90 12.83
N GLN A 71 -6.67 -1.72 14.11
CA GLN A 71 -8.02 -1.66 14.65
C GLN A 71 -8.25 -0.27 15.24
N PHE A 72 -9.47 0.24 15.13
CA PHE A 72 -9.85 1.60 15.56
C PHE A 72 -10.94 1.59 16.64
#